data_AF-A0AAD4RDX6-F1
#
_entry.id   AF-A0AAD4RDX6-F1
#
_cell.length_a   1.000
_cell.length_b   1.000
_cell.length_c   1.000
_cell.angle_alpha   90.00
_cell.angle_beta   90.00
_cell.angle_gamma   90.00
#
_symmetry.space_group_name_H-M   'P 1'
#
loop_
_entity.id
_entity.type
_entity.pdbx_description
1 polymer ?
#
loop_
_entity_poly.entity_id
_entity_poly.type
_entity_poly.pdbx_seq_one_letter_code
_entity_poly.pdbx_strand_id
1 'polypeptide(L)'
;MAHLYKQYCRLLSKWPLDTKKSNDRNLKIFLEKAVEKSFTVDPVDNEKKLVSSEDSRLCSRKLQALKSLLDDEFNRAYPHKYKTGQFGLTSEQMRELNSEEGFKQIGLGPKKSFFARLFGK
;
A
#
# COMPACT_ATOMS: atom_id res chain seq x y z
N MET A 1 1.02 -10.51 20.06
CA MET A 1 1.24 -9.88 18.73
C MET A 1 2.27 -10.57 17.84
N ALA A 2 3.32 -11.26 18.35
CA ALA A 2 4.34 -11.87 17.50
C ALA A 2 3.80 -12.86 16.44
N HIS A 3 2.74 -13.60 16.74
CA HIS A 3 2.08 -14.48 15.77
C HIS A 3 1.34 -13.68 14.67
N LEU A 4 0.65 -12.58 15.03
CA LEU A 4 -0.01 -11.70 14.07
C LEU A 4 1.01 -11.02 13.17
N TYR A 5 2.09 -10.48 13.73
CA TYR A 5 3.19 -9.90 12.95
C TYR A 5 3.73 -10.88 11.90
N LYS A 6 4.02 -12.12 12.31
CA LYS A 6 4.44 -13.18 11.37
C LYS A 6 3.40 -13.44 10.28
N GLN A 7 2.10 -13.40 10.61
CA GLN A 7 1.04 -13.55 9.61
C GLN A 7 0.99 -12.37 8.63
N TYR A 8 1.17 -11.14 9.10
CA TYR A 8 1.31 -9.97 8.24
C TYR A 8 2.51 -10.11 7.30
N CYS A 9 3.70 -10.46 7.80
CA CYS A 9 4.88 -10.66 6.96
C CYS A 9 4.66 -11.74 5.90
N ARG A 10 4.02 -12.86 6.25
CA ARG A 10 3.67 -13.94 5.31
C ARG A 10 2.64 -13.53 4.27
N LEU A 11 1.74 -12.61 4.61
CA LEU A 11 0.77 -12.08 3.66
C LEU A 11 1.44 -11.08 2.70
N LEU A 12 2.24 -10.16 3.24
CA LEU A 12 2.93 -9.13 2.47
C LEU A 12 4.00 -9.69 1.53
N SER A 13 4.62 -10.83 1.87
CA SER A 13 5.54 -11.51 0.94
C SER A 13 4.86 -11.93 -0.36
N LYS A 14 3.55 -12.21 -0.32
CA LYS A 14 2.72 -12.54 -1.48
C LYS A 14 2.17 -11.32 -2.21
N TRP A 15 2.29 -10.12 -1.61
CA TRP A 15 1.78 -8.91 -2.23
C TRP A 15 2.60 -8.57 -3.48
N PRO A 16 1.95 -8.19 -4.59
CA PRO A 16 2.65 -7.86 -5.82
C PRO A 16 3.46 -6.57 -5.66
N LEU A 17 4.67 -6.56 -6.22
CA LEU A 17 5.48 -5.34 -6.35
C LEU A 17 5.14 -4.67 -7.69
N ASP A 18 4.57 -3.47 -7.62
CA ASP A 18 4.27 -2.66 -8.81
C ASP A 18 5.52 -1.96 -9.34
N THR A 19 6.09 -2.48 -10.44
CA THR A 19 7.31 -1.94 -11.08
C THR A 19 7.07 -0.63 -11.83
N LYS A 20 5.81 -0.24 -12.06
CA LYS A 20 5.45 1.02 -12.72
C LYS A 20 5.33 2.19 -11.75
N LYS A 21 5.54 1.97 -10.46
CA LYS A 21 5.47 3.01 -9.42
C LYS A 21 6.79 3.12 -8.69
N SER A 22 7.19 4.33 -8.35
CA SER A 22 8.30 4.59 -7.43
C SER A 22 8.08 3.92 -6.07
N ASN A 23 9.17 3.66 -5.35
CA ASN A 23 9.12 2.97 -4.05
C ASN A 23 8.21 3.69 -3.03
N ASP A 24 8.15 5.02 -3.08
CA ASP A 24 7.32 5.82 -2.18
C ASP A 24 5.82 5.71 -2.48
N ARG A 25 5.45 5.38 -3.73
CA ARG A 25 4.07 5.20 -4.18
C ARG A 25 3.66 3.72 -4.27
N ASN A 26 4.59 2.81 -3.98
CA ASN A 26 4.36 1.38 -4.08
C ASN A 26 3.63 0.86 -2.83
N LEU A 27 2.45 0.27 -3.03
CA LEU A 27 1.59 -0.17 -1.93
C LEU A 27 2.25 -1.28 -1.09
N LYS A 28 2.99 -2.21 -1.70
CA LYS A 28 3.67 -3.28 -0.96
C LYS A 28 4.66 -2.70 0.04
N ILE A 29 5.53 -1.81 -0.46
CA ILE A 29 6.58 -1.16 0.35
C ILE A 29 5.94 -0.31 1.44
N PHE A 30 4.87 0.42 1.12
CA PHE A 30 4.11 1.18 2.11
C PHE A 30 3.55 0.27 3.22
N LEU A 31 2.93 -0.86 2.87
CA LEU A 31 2.36 -1.79 3.84
C LEU A 31 3.44 -2.45 4.72
N GLU A 32 4.57 -2.83 4.15
CA GLU A 32 5.71 -3.38 4.90
C GLU A 32 6.20 -2.38 5.96
N LYS A 33 6.46 -1.13 5.57
CA LYS A 33 6.84 -0.06 6.50
C LYS A 33 5.76 0.22 7.55
N ALA A 34 4.49 0.23 7.14
CA ALA A 34 3.37 0.49 8.05
C ALA A 34 3.21 -0.62 9.09
N VAL A 35 3.39 -1.88 8.69
CA VAL A 35 3.38 -3.02 9.62
C VAL A 35 4.58 -2.95 10.55
N GLU A 36 5.79 -2.73 10.04
CA GLU A 36 6.97 -2.59 10.90
C GLU A 36 6.75 -1.48 11.93
N LYS A 37 6.35 -0.28 11.51
CA LYS A 37 6.02 0.83 12.42
C LYS A 37 4.94 0.50 13.45
N SER A 38 3.92 -0.27 13.07
CA SER A 38 2.81 -0.61 13.97
C SER A 38 3.19 -1.64 15.04
N PHE A 39 4.24 -2.43 14.79
CA PHE A 39 4.68 -3.51 15.68
C PHE A 39 6.03 -3.22 16.38
N THR A 40 6.73 -2.16 15.97
CA THR A 40 7.92 -1.67 16.67
C THR A 40 7.47 -0.81 17.86
N VAL A 41 7.99 -1.11 19.05
CA VAL A 41 7.74 -0.32 20.26
C VAL A 41 8.69 0.87 20.24
N ASP A 42 8.18 2.10 20.25
CA ASP A 42 9.02 3.29 20.38
C ASP A 42 9.80 3.23 21.71
N PRO A 43 11.14 3.33 21.71
CA PRO A 43 11.96 3.23 22.92
C PRO A 43 11.87 4.47 23.84
N VAL A 44 11.09 5.48 23.47
CA VAL A 44 10.93 6.71 24.25
C VAL A 44 10.02 6.47 25.47
N ASP A 45 9.09 5.53 25.38
CA ASP A 45 8.24 5.13 26.48
C ASP A 45 8.60 3.70 26.91
N ASN A 46 9.44 3.58 27.95
CA ASN A 46 9.75 2.31 28.62
C ASN A 46 8.54 1.66 29.32
N GLU A 47 7.33 2.17 29.09
CA GLU A 47 6.12 1.41 29.36
C GLU A 47 5.94 0.42 28.21
N LYS A 48 6.15 -0.86 28.50
CA LYS A 48 5.55 -1.94 27.70
C LYS A 48 4.09 -1.56 27.50
N LYS A 49 3.75 -0.99 26.35
CA LYS A 49 2.36 -0.72 25.97
C LYS A 49 1.68 -2.08 26.04
N LEU A 50 0.97 -2.32 27.15
CA LEU A 50 0.28 -3.56 27.42
C LEU A 50 -0.78 -3.62 26.32
N VAL A 51 -0.45 -4.34 25.25
CA VAL A 51 -1.26 -4.42 24.04
C VAL A 51 -2.64 -4.89 24.49
N SER A 52 -3.62 -4.02 24.35
CA SER A 52 -4.97 -4.32 24.83
C SER A 52 -5.54 -5.48 24.02
N SER A 53 -6.48 -6.21 24.60
CA SER A 53 -7.23 -7.24 23.86
C SER A 53 -7.94 -6.66 22.63
N GLU A 54 -8.31 -5.38 22.68
CA GLU A 54 -8.93 -4.64 21.59
C GLU A 54 -7.96 -4.38 20.43
N ASP A 55 -6.70 -4.03 20.71
CA ASP A 55 -5.66 -3.85 19.69
C ASP A 55 -5.40 -5.15 18.91
N SER A 56 -5.40 -6.29 19.61
CA SER A 56 -5.22 -7.61 18.99
C SER A 56 -6.40 -7.97 18.06
N ARG A 57 -7.63 -7.67 18.48
CA ARG A 57 -8.84 -7.89 17.65
C ARG A 57 -8.82 -7.00 16.41
N LEU A 58 -8.48 -5.72 16.57
CA LEU A 58 -8.38 -4.79 15.45
C LEU A 58 -7.30 -5.23 14.44
N CYS A 59 -6.12 -5.63 14.92
CA CYS A 59 -5.07 -6.17 14.06
C CYS A 59 -5.49 -7.44 13.33
N SER A 60 -6.27 -8.31 13.96
CA SER A 60 -6.81 -9.52 13.31
C SER A 60 -7.81 -9.18 12.21
N ARG A 61 -8.72 -8.23 12.45
CA ARG A 61 -9.68 -7.75 11.43
C ARG A 61 -8.97 -7.10 10.24
N LYS A 62 -7.96 -6.27 10.49
CA LYS A 62 -7.16 -5.64 9.43
C LYS A 62 -6.40 -6.68 8.60
N LEU A 63 -5.87 -7.72 9.24
CA LEU A 63 -5.18 -8.82 8.54
C LEU A 63 -6.14 -9.57 7.62
N GLN A 64 -7.35 -9.89 8.12
CA GLN A 64 -8.38 -10.55 7.32
C GLN A 64 -8.79 -9.69 6.12
N ALA A 65 -8.99 -8.38 6.31
CA ALA A 65 -9.33 -7.47 5.22
C ALA A 65 -8.24 -7.43 4.14
N LEU A 66 -6.96 -7.34 4.53
CA LEU A 66 -5.85 -7.42 3.57
C LEU A 66 -5.81 -8.76 2.83
N LYS A 67 -6.10 -9.87 3.51
CA LYS A 67 -6.17 -11.18 2.88
C LYS A 67 -7.28 -11.24 1.83
N SER A 68 -8.49 -10.80 2.17
CA SER A 68 -9.62 -10.75 1.22
C SER A 68 -9.34 -9.85 0.02
N LEU A 69 -8.61 -8.74 0.21
CA LEU A 69 -8.15 -7.88 -0.90
C LEU A 69 -7.15 -8.58 -1.81
N LEU A 70 -6.14 -9.27 -1.25
CA LEU A 70 -5.14 -10.00 -2.03
C LEU A 70 -5.77 -11.16 -2.81
N ASP A 71 -6.70 -11.86 -2.17
CA ASP A 71 -7.43 -12.98 -2.74
C ASP A 71 -8.49 -12.53 -3.77
N ASP A 72 -8.65 -11.21 -4.01
CA ASP A 72 -9.65 -10.63 -4.92
C ASP A 72 -11.06 -11.23 -4.70
N GLU A 73 -11.40 -11.47 -3.43
CA GLU A 73 -12.55 -12.27 -3.01
C GLU A 73 -13.86 -11.73 -3.58
N PHE A 74 -14.06 -10.41 -3.51
CA PHE A 74 -15.28 -9.76 -3.98
C PHE A 74 -15.43 -9.80 -5.50
N ASN A 75 -14.35 -9.61 -6.26
CA ASN A 75 -14.41 -9.67 -7.71
C ASN A 75 -14.69 -11.11 -8.19
N ARG A 76 -14.20 -12.12 -7.45
CA ARG A 76 -14.56 -13.53 -7.71
C ARG A 76 -16.01 -13.85 -7.36
N ALA A 77 -16.50 -13.34 -6.24
CA ALA A 77 -17.89 -13.56 -5.82
C ALA A 77 -18.91 -12.80 -6.69
N TYR A 78 -18.53 -11.61 -7.17
CA TYR A 78 -19.38 -10.72 -7.94
C TYR A 78 -18.64 -10.25 -9.19
N PRO A 79 -18.53 -11.10 -10.24
CA PRO A 79 -17.82 -10.72 -11.46
C PRO A 79 -18.60 -9.66 -12.23
N HIS A 80 -17.96 -8.53 -12.50
CA HIS A 80 -18.56 -7.44 -13.26
C HIS A 80 -18.21 -7.55 -14.75
N LYS A 81 -19.21 -7.36 -15.63
CA LYS A 81 -19.00 -7.33 -17.09
C LYS A 81 -18.27 -6.07 -17.55
N TYR A 82 -18.46 -4.97 -16.83
CA TYR A 82 -17.81 -3.69 -17.11
C TYR A 82 -16.56 -3.57 -16.23
N LYS A 83 -15.41 -3.26 -16.85
CA LYS A 83 -14.12 -3.08 -16.16
C LYS A 83 -13.67 -1.62 -16.24
N THR A 84 -14.61 -0.68 -16.06
CA THR A 84 -14.26 0.74 -16.04
C THR A 84 -14.30 1.28 -14.61
N GLY A 85 -13.36 2.16 -14.28
CA GLY A 85 -13.30 2.87 -13.02
C GLY A 85 -14.40 3.92 -12.90
N GLN A 86 -14.42 4.60 -11.77
CA GLN A 86 -15.38 5.68 -11.45
C GLN A 86 -15.43 6.80 -12.51
N PHE A 87 -14.36 6.96 -13.30
CA PHE A 87 -14.25 7.96 -14.38
C PHE A 87 -14.48 7.40 -15.79
N GLY A 88 -15.01 6.18 -15.92
CA GLY A 88 -15.22 5.53 -17.23
C GLY A 88 -13.95 4.98 -17.89
N LEU A 89 -12.78 5.11 -17.23
CA LEU A 89 -11.50 4.58 -17.70
C LEU A 89 -11.40 3.08 -17.46
N THR A 90 -10.84 2.32 -18.41
CA THR A 90 -10.57 0.90 -18.18
C THR A 90 -9.55 0.70 -17.05
N SER A 91 -9.52 -0.49 -16.44
CA SER A 91 -8.49 -0.82 -15.42
C SER A 91 -7.05 -0.65 -15.95
N GLU A 92 -6.84 -0.86 -17.25
CA GLU A 92 -5.54 -0.66 -17.90
C GLU A 92 -5.18 0.82 -17.99
N GLN A 93 -6.11 1.65 -18.47
CA GLN A 93 -5.95 3.11 -18.51
C GLN A 93 -5.72 3.70 -17.11
N MET A 94 -6.45 3.21 -16.09
CA MET A 94 -6.21 3.62 -14.71
C MET A 94 -4.82 3.19 -14.21
N ARG A 95 -4.33 2.01 -14.61
CA ARG A 95 -2.99 1.54 -14.23
C ARG A 95 -1.90 2.40 -14.90
N GLU A 96 -2.11 2.78 -16.15
CA GLU A 96 -1.22 3.68 -16.89
C GLU A 96 -1.19 5.07 -16.29
N LEU A 97 -2.35 5.69 -16.03
CA LEU A 97 -2.39 7.01 -15.37
C LEU A 97 -1.76 6.99 -13.97
N ASN A 98 -1.91 5.89 -13.24
CA ASN A 98 -1.30 5.73 -11.92
C ASN A 98 0.19 5.34 -11.95
N SER A 99 0.77 5.04 -13.12
CA SER A 99 2.20 4.80 -13.26
C SER A 99 3.01 6.06 -12.95
N GLU A 100 4.32 5.91 -12.79
CA GLU A 100 5.23 7.03 -12.60
C GLU A 100 5.23 7.96 -13.82
N GLU A 101 5.18 7.40 -15.02
CA GLU A 101 5.10 8.12 -16.28
C GLU A 101 3.76 8.86 -16.42
N GLY A 102 2.65 8.16 -16.21
CA GLY A 102 1.30 8.73 -16.29
C GLY A 102 1.12 9.88 -15.29
N PHE A 103 1.63 9.72 -14.07
CA PHE A 103 1.57 10.75 -13.03
C PHE A 103 2.38 12.00 -13.40
N LYS A 104 3.52 11.83 -14.09
CA LYS A 104 4.30 12.96 -14.63
C LYS A 104 3.58 13.65 -15.79
N GLN A 105 2.96 12.89 -16.69
CA GLN A 105 2.23 13.44 -17.83
C GLN A 105 1.05 14.32 -17.42
N ILE A 106 0.36 13.98 -16.33
CA ILE A 106 -0.74 14.78 -15.76
C ILE A 106 -0.25 15.89 -14.81
N GLY A 107 1.07 16.15 -14.74
CA GLY A 107 1.65 17.24 -13.96
C GLY A 107 1.70 17.01 -12.45
N LEU A 108 1.46 15.79 -11.97
CA LEU A 108 1.52 15.42 -10.56
C LEU A 108 2.88 14.81 -10.15
N GLY A 109 3.80 14.66 -11.10
CA GLY A 109 5.16 14.22 -10.82
C GLY A 109 5.93 15.19 -9.90
N PRO A 110 7.00 14.72 -9.23
CA PRO A 110 7.81 15.56 -8.37
C PRO A 110 8.34 16.78 -9.14
N LYS A 111 8.07 17.98 -8.63
CA LYS A 111 8.55 19.23 -9.24
C LYS A 111 10.09 19.22 -9.19
N LYS A 112 10.74 19.43 -10.33
CA LYS A 112 12.20 19.65 -10.36
C LYS A 112 12.53 20.79 -9.40
N SER A 113 13.45 20.55 -8.47
CA SER A 113 13.93 21.59 -7.55
C SER A 113 14.42 22.81 -8.34
N PHE A 114 14.22 24.02 -7.79
CA PHE A 114 14.58 25.27 -8.45
C PHE A 114 16.02 25.28 -8.96
N PHE A 115 16.95 24.68 -8.19
CA PHE A 115 18.35 24.53 -8.56
C PHE A 115 18.57 23.57 -9.75
N ALA A 116 17.81 22.48 -9.84
CA ALA A 116 17.88 21.56 -10.98
C ALA A 116 17.32 22.21 -12.27
N ARG A 117 16.51 23.26 -12.15
CA ARG A 117 15.96 24.03 -13.27
C ARG A 117 16.91 25.14 -13.74
N LEU A 118 17.71 25.70 -12.82
CA LEU A 118 18.70 26.76 -13.12
C LEU A 118 20.06 26.21 -13.55
N PHE A 119 20.49 25.06 -13.02
CA PHE A 119 21.85 24.53 -13.19
C PHE A 119 21.91 23.15 -13.86
N GLY A 120 20.78 22.60 -14.29
CA GLY A 120 20.74 21.33 -15.01
C GLY A 120 21.01 21.52 -16.49
N LYS A 121 22.17 21.08 -16.97
CA LYS A 121 22.33 20.62 -18.37
C LYS A 121 21.50 19.36 -18.58
#